data_AF-A0A941VNZ5-F1
#
_entry.id   AF-A0A941VNZ5-F1
#
_cell.length_a   1.000
_cell.length_b   1.000
_cell.length_c   1.000
_cell.angle_alpha   90.00
_cell.angle_beta   90.00
_cell.angle_gamma   90.00
#
_symmetry.space_group_name_H-M   'P 1'
#
loop_
_entity.id
_entity.type
_entity.pdbx_description
1 polymer ?
#
loop_
_entity_poly.entity_id
_entity_poly.type
_entity_poly.pdbx_seq_one_letter_code
_entity_poly.pdbx_strand_id
1 'polypeptide(L)'
;MNESEDTANVVALIGKENLQWLATEFCRDTGLKDLPKDILERASSVDITLRDYTLDRNAVTAIALITFAYQLGGKRQEPQYGSNDLLLLKVLAVKEKRRRTGSEPFGHPGLDLPLFELITGEVGEAIRATKFITNPV
;
A
#
# COMPACT_ATOMS: atom_id res chain seq x y z
N MET A 1 -35.37 7.66 -13.21
CA MET A 1 -34.13 8.41 -13.54
C MET A 1 -33.41 8.59 -12.22
N ASN A 2 -32.75 7.54 -11.74
CA ASN A 2 -31.31 7.25 -11.93
C ASN A 2 -30.45 8.33 -11.28
N GLU A 3 -30.02 8.08 -10.04
CA GLU A 3 -28.73 8.50 -9.47
C GLU A 3 -28.61 7.95 -8.03
N SER A 4 -28.47 6.63 -7.93
CA SER A 4 -27.75 6.01 -6.82
C SER A 4 -27.02 4.82 -7.40
N GLU A 5 -26.20 5.10 -8.42
CA GLU A 5 -25.19 4.16 -8.86
C GLU A 5 -24.31 3.83 -7.66
N ASP A 6 -24.06 2.55 -7.55
CA ASP A 6 -23.44 1.81 -6.47
C ASP A 6 -21.94 2.12 -6.39
N THR A 7 -21.57 3.40 -6.26
CA THR A 7 -20.21 3.79 -5.90
C THR A 7 -19.96 3.31 -4.48
N ALA A 8 -19.36 2.12 -4.38
CA ALA A 8 -18.85 1.57 -3.15
C ALA A 8 -18.16 2.68 -2.35
N ASN A 9 -18.76 3.05 -1.22
CA ASN A 9 -18.27 4.16 -0.40
C ASN A 9 -16.82 3.85 0.00
N VAL A 10 -15.86 4.63 -0.48
CA VAL A 10 -14.42 4.42 -0.24
C VAL A 10 -14.13 4.34 1.26
N VAL A 11 -14.86 5.10 2.10
CA VAL A 11 -14.76 5.02 3.56
C VAL A 11 -15.23 3.66 4.08
N ALA A 12 -16.29 3.08 3.49
CA ALA A 12 -16.76 1.75 3.83
C ALA A 12 -15.77 0.65 3.41
N LEU A 13 -15.16 0.79 2.23
CA LEU A 13 -14.13 -0.12 1.73
C LEU A 13 -12.88 -0.08 2.63
N ILE A 14 -12.26 1.09 2.80
CA ILE A 14 -11.08 1.25 3.66
C ILE A 14 -11.42 0.89 5.12
N GLY A 15 -12.61 1.26 5.57
CA GLY A 15 -13.01 1.21 6.97
C GLY A 15 -12.67 2.52 7.69
N LYS A 16 -13.62 3.03 8.48
CA LYS A 16 -13.51 4.33 9.16
C LYS A 16 -12.26 4.44 10.03
N GLU A 17 -11.96 3.40 10.82
CA GLU A 17 -10.81 3.39 11.74
C GLU A 17 -9.48 3.45 10.99
N ASN A 18 -9.33 2.66 9.92
CA ASN A 18 -8.13 2.67 9.09
C ASN A 18 -7.94 4.01 8.39
N LEU A 19 -9.03 4.59 7.86
CA LEU A 19 -8.96 5.90 7.21
C LEU A 19 -8.61 7.01 8.21
N GLN A 20 -9.17 6.95 9.42
CA GLN A 20 -8.83 7.89 10.49
C GLN A 20 -7.35 7.77 10.86
N TRP A 21 -6.85 6.55 11.05
CA TRP A 21 -5.45 6.31 11.37
C TRP A 21 -4.52 6.84 10.26
N LEU A 22 -4.85 6.60 8.99
CA LEU A 22 -4.12 7.16 7.84
C LEU A 22 -4.10 8.69 7.88
N ALA A 23 -5.20 9.33 8.28
CA ALA A 23 -5.33 10.77 8.30
C ALA A 23 -4.64 11.46 9.50
N THR A 24 -4.54 10.78 10.65
CA THR A 24 -4.07 11.41 11.90
C THR A 24 -2.73 10.88 12.40
N GLU A 25 -2.43 9.59 12.18
CA GLU A 25 -1.25 8.93 12.75
C GLU A 25 -0.16 8.66 11.72
N PHE A 26 -0.53 8.43 10.45
CA PHE A 26 0.44 8.14 9.40
C PHE A 26 1.29 9.37 9.07
N CYS A 27 2.58 9.31 9.36
CA CYS A 27 3.51 10.43 9.25
C CYS A 27 4.89 9.98 8.71
N ARG A 28 5.85 10.92 8.67
CA ARG A 28 7.19 10.66 8.10
C ARG A 28 8.04 9.68 8.90
N ASP A 29 7.72 9.43 10.16
CA ASP A 29 8.44 8.46 10.97
C ASP A 29 7.79 7.07 10.95
N THR A 30 6.61 6.95 10.33
CA THR A 30 5.84 5.72 10.29
C THR A 30 6.54 4.66 9.44
N GLY A 31 6.95 3.56 10.07
CA GLY A 31 7.48 2.37 9.41
C GLY A 31 6.43 1.25 9.24
N LEU A 32 6.85 0.14 8.64
CA LEU A 32 6.00 -1.05 8.47
C LEU A 32 5.51 -1.64 9.80
N LYS A 33 6.35 -1.58 10.84
CA LYS A 33 6.04 -2.07 12.20
C LYS A 33 4.91 -1.30 12.88
N ASP A 34 4.69 -0.05 12.46
CA ASP A 34 3.70 0.85 13.07
C ASP A 34 2.33 0.71 12.41
N LEU A 35 2.24 0.01 11.27
CA LEU A 35 0.97 -0.22 10.59
C LEU A 35 -0.01 -1.00 11.47
N PRO A 36 -1.29 -0.56 11.57
CA PRO A 36 -2.36 -1.32 12.19
C PRO A 36 -2.46 -2.71 11.59
N LYS A 37 -2.81 -3.69 12.43
CA LYS A 37 -2.91 -5.10 12.01
C LYS A 37 -3.84 -5.28 10.80
N ASP A 38 -5.00 -4.62 10.78
CA ASP A 38 -5.96 -4.75 9.68
C ASP A 38 -5.40 -4.16 8.36
N ILE A 39 -4.77 -2.99 8.40
CA ILE A 39 -4.10 -2.41 7.22
C ILE A 39 -3.01 -3.35 6.69
N LEU A 40 -2.18 -3.89 7.59
CA LEU A 40 -1.11 -4.82 7.22
C LEU A 40 -1.66 -6.11 6.59
N GLU A 41 -2.69 -6.69 7.18
CA GLU A 41 -3.35 -7.91 6.69
C GLU A 41 -3.91 -7.71 5.27
N ARG A 42 -4.62 -6.60 5.06
CA ARG A 42 -5.18 -6.26 3.75
C ARG A 42 -4.12 -5.98 2.71
N ALA A 43 -3.10 -5.19 3.04
CA ALA A 43 -1.97 -4.91 2.15
C ALA A 43 -1.24 -6.20 1.74
N SER A 44 -1.06 -7.15 2.68
CA SER A 44 -0.44 -8.45 2.38
C SER A 44 -1.30 -9.36 1.50
N SER A 45 -2.61 -9.11 1.46
CA SER A 45 -3.62 -9.93 0.79
C SER A 45 -4.15 -9.33 -0.51
N VAL A 46 -3.57 -8.21 -0.98
CA VAL A 46 -3.94 -7.60 -2.27
C VAL A 46 -3.74 -8.60 -3.40
N ASP A 47 -4.75 -8.76 -4.25
CA ASP A 47 -4.60 -9.48 -5.50
C ASP A 47 -4.14 -8.52 -6.60
N ILE A 48 -2.86 -8.66 -6.99
CA ILE A 48 -2.20 -7.84 -8.02
C ILE A 48 -2.61 -8.22 -9.45
N THR A 49 -3.41 -9.28 -9.62
CA THR A 49 -3.84 -9.77 -10.93
C THR A 49 -5.20 -9.20 -11.34
N LEU A 50 -5.85 -8.44 -10.45
CA LEU A 50 -7.13 -7.79 -10.72
C LEU A 50 -7.00 -6.76 -11.85
N ARG A 51 -8.01 -6.73 -12.71
CA ARG A 51 -8.15 -5.70 -13.76
C ARG A 51 -8.79 -4.42 -13.24
N ASP A 52 -9.63 -4.55 -12.22
CA ASP A 52 -10.32 -3.43 -11.57
C ASP A 52 -10.14 -3.55 -10.05
N TYR A 53 -9.38 -2.61 -9.49
CA TYR A 53 -9.09 -2.56 -8.06
C TYR A 53 -10.18 -1.86 -7.26
N THR A 54 -11.12 -1.15 -7.90
CA THR A 54 -12.07 -0.24 -7.21
C THR A 54 -13.10 -0.98 -6.36
N LEU A 55 -13.34 -2.26 -6.66
CA LEU A 55 -14.29 -3.11 -5.95
C LEU A 55 -13.63 -4.00 -4.89
N ASP A 56 -12.29 -4.09 -4.87
CA ASP A 56 -11.57 -4.93 -3.91
C ASP A 56 -11.14 -4.13 -2.67
N ARG A 57 -11.61 -4.59 -1.52
CA ARG A 57 -11.35 -3.94 -0.23
C ARG A 57 -9.85 -3.88 0.10
N ASN A 58 -9.11 -4.94 -0.26
CA ASN A 58 -7.69 -5.03 0.03
C ASN A 58 -6.92 -4.03 -0.84
N ALA A 59 -7.20 -4.02 -2.14
CA ALA A 59 -6.61 -3.11 -3.10
C ALA A 59 -6.92 -1.65 -2.77
N VAL A 60 -8.17 -1.31 -2.46
CA VAL A 60 -8.56 0.07 -2.09
C VAL A 60 -7.85 0.53 -0.82
N THR A 61 -7.69 -0.34 0.18
CA THR A 61 -6.92 -0.02 1.40
C THR A 61 -5.43 0.21 1.07
N ALA A 62 -4.85 -0.64 0.21
CA ALA A 62 -3.47 -0.52 -0.20
C ALA A 62 -3.21 0.74 -1.05
N ILE A 63 -4.12 1.07 -1.97
CA ILE A 63 -4.10 2.32 -2.76
C ILE A 63 -4.16 3.53 -1.84
N ALA A 64 -5.01 3.52 -0.80
CA ALA A 64 -5.07 4.60 0.16
C ALA A 64 -3.73 4.77 0.89
N LEU A 65 -3.15 3.68 1.39
CA LEU A 65 -1.84 3.73 2.06
C LEU A 65 -0.73 4.28 1.14
N ILE A 66 -0.68 3.83 -0.12
CA ILE A 66 0.26 4.34 -1.12
C ILE A 66 0.03 5.84 -1.37
N THR A 67 -1.23 6.26 -1.54
CA THR A 67 -1.59 7.67 -1.75
C THR A 67 -1.05 8.56 -0.62
N PHE A 68 -1.26 8.17 0.65
CA PHE A 68 -0.74 8.90 1.79
C PHE A 68 0.79 8.92 1.82
N ALA A 69 1.46 7.83 1.45
CA ALA A 69 2.92 7.78 1.32
C ALA A 69 3.43 8.77 0.25
N TYR A 70 2.80 8.84 -0.92
CA TYR A 70 3.14 9.81 -1.97
C TYR A 70 2.93 11.27 -1.51
N GLN A 71 1.83 11.54 -0.78
CA GLN A 71 1.57 12.86 -0.21
C GLN A 71 2.69 13.30 0.74
N LEU A 72 3.16 12.41 1.64
CA LEU A 72 4.27 12.71 2.55
C LEU A 72 5.61 12.90 1.83
N GLY A 73 5.85 12.10 0.78
CA GLY A 73 7.04 12.19 -0.06
C GLY A 73 7.05 13.39 -1.00
N GLY A 74 5.94 14.14 -1.11
CA GLY A 74 5.83 15.29 -2.00
C GLY A 74 5.95 14.93 -3.49
N LYS A 75 5.70 13.66 -3.85
CA LYS A 75 5.78 13.17 -5.22
C LYS A 75 4.38 12.93 -5.77
N ARG A 76 4.21 13.13 -7.08
CA ARG A 76 2.97 12.78 -7.77
C ARG A 76 2.95 11.28 -8.03
N GLN A 77 1.84 10.62 -7.71
CA GLN A 77 1.62 9.25 -8.12
C GLN A 77 1.28 9.21 -9.62
N GLU A 78 2.04 8.42 -10.38
CA GLU A 78 1.78 8.20 -11.81
C GLU A 78 0.96 6.91 -11.99
N PRO A 79 -0.23 6.96 -12.63
CA PRO A 79 -1.11 5.80 -12.76
C PRO A 79 -0.46 4.57 -13.39
N GLN A 80 0.47 4.78 -14.32
CA GLN A 80 1.20 3.72 -15.01
C GLN A 80 2.02 2.83 -14.08
N TYR A 81 2.37 3.30 -12.88
CA TYR A 81 3.14 2.53 -11.90
C TYR A 81 2.27 1.89 -10.80
N GLY A 82 0.95 2.06 -10.84
CA GLY A 82 0.06 1.61 -9.76
C GLY A 82 0.19 0.12 -9.44
N SER A 83 0.31 -0.75 -10.45
CA SER A 83 0.49 -2.19 -10.23
C SER A 83 1.84 -2.54 -9.58
N ASN A 84 2.91 -1.82 -9.95
CA ASN A 84 4.24 -1.99 -9.36
C ASN A 84 4.26 -1.51 -7.90
N ASP A 85 3.64 -0.38 -7.60
CA ASP A 85 3.55 0.15 -6.24
C ASP A 85 2.72 -0.78 -5.34
N LEU A 86 1.61 -1.34 -5.85
CA LEU A 86 0.81 -2.35 -5.14
C LEU A 86 1.60 -3.64 -4.89
N LEU A 87 2.36 -4.12 -5.87
CA LEU A 87 3.23 -5.28 -5.72
C LEU A 87 4.30 -5.03 -4.65
N LEU A 88 4.97 -3.87 -4.70
CA LEU A 88 5.96 -3.48 -3.69
C LEU A 88 5.35 -3.49 -2.30
N LEU A 89 4.22 -2.81 -2.11
CA LEU A 89 3.54 -2.75 -0.82
C LEU A 89 3.14 -4.15 -0.33
N LYS A 90 2.61 -5.01 -1.21
CA LYS A 90 2.27 -6.39 -0.87
C LYS A 90 3.47 -7.16 -0.34
N VAL A 91 4.61 -7.09 -1.04
CA VAL A 91 5.84 -7.77 -0.63
C VAL A 91 6.34 -7.26 0.73
N LEU A 92 6.33 -5.95 0.94
CA LEU A 92 6.72 -5.35 2.22
C LEU A 92 5.80 -5.79 3.36
N ALA A 93 4.48 -5.77 3.13
CA ALA A 93 3.48 -6.19 4.11
C ALA A 93 3.59 -7.68 4.47
N VAL A 94 3.83 -8.56 3.49
CA VAL A 94 4.06 -10.00 3.74
C VAL A 94 5.31 -10.22 4.60
N LYS A 95 6.41 -9.49 4.33
CA LYS A 95 7.64 -9.59 5.12
C LYS A 95 7.41 -9.12 6.56
N GLU A 96 6.79 -7.96 6.74
CA GLU A 96 6.49 -7.45 8.08
C GLU A 96 5.54 -8.39 8.84
N LYS A 97 4.53 -8.96 8.18
CA LYS A 97 3.65 -9.97 8.80
C LYS A 97 4.43 -11.18 9.30
N ARG A 98 5.38 -11.71 8.52
CA ARG A 98 6.26 -12.82 8.93
C ARG A 98 7.18 -12.44 10.09
N ARG A 99 7.69 -11.21 10.11
CA ARG A 99 8.49 -10.67 11.20
C ARG A 99 7.68 -10.66 12.51
N ARG A 100 6.43 -10.18 12.47
CA ARG A 100 5.52 -10.15 13.64
C ARG A 100 5.15 -11.55 14.18
N THR A 101 5.08 -12.56 13.32
CA THR A 101 4.82 -13.95 13.74
C THR A 101 6.07 -14.70 14.17
N GLY A 102 7.25 -14.06 14.17
CA GLY A 102 8.53 -14.69 14.51
C GLY A 102 9.00 -15.73 13.49
N SER A 103 8.37 -15.78 12.32
CA SER A 103 8.67 -16.78 11.27
C SER A 103 9.90 -16.41 10.44
N GLU A 104 10.40 -15.17 10.57
CA GLU A 104 11.59 -14.68 9.88
C GLU A 104 12.36 -13.72 10.81
N PRO A 105 13.31 -14.23 11.62
CA PRO A 105 13.96 -13.44 12.68
C PRO A 105 15.02 -12.46 12.16
N PHE A 106 15.50 -12.64 10.92
CA PHE A 106 16.49 -11.77 10.30
C PHE A 106 15.81 -10.83 9.30
N GLY A 107 15.54 -9.60 9.74
CA GLY A 107 15.04 -8.53 8.88
C GLY A 107 16.18 -7.84 8.13
N HIS A 108 15.94 -7.45 6.88
CA HIS A 108 16.84 -6.54 6.17
C HIS A 108 16.75 -5.15 6.83
N PRO A 109 17.86 -4.44 7.12
CA PRO A 109 17.84 -3.14 7.81
C PRO A 109 16.95 -2.10 7.12
N GLY A 110 16.83 -2.18 5.79
CA GLY A 110 15.92 -1.33 5.01
C GLY A 110 14.44 -1.45 5.39
N LEU A 111 13.99 -2.53 6.04
CA LEU A 111 12.59 -2.67 6.49
C LEU A 111 12.24 -1.73 7.66
N ASP A 112 13.24 -1.19 8.35
CA ASP A 112 13.04 -0.21 9.43
C ASP A 112 13.01 1.24 8.92
N LEU A 113 13.19 1.46 7.62
CA LEU A 113 12.99 2.77 7.01
C LEU A 113 11.50 3.17 7.06
N PRO A 114 11.22 4.49 7.11
CA PRO A 114 9.86 4.98 6.95
C PRO A 114 9.19 4.44 5.68
N LEU A 115 7.91 4.09 5.79
CA LEU A 115 7.18 3.47 4.69
C LEU A 115 7.10 4.40 3.47
N PHE A 116 6.96 5.71 3.70
CA PHE A 116 6.94 6.67 2.60
C PHE A 116 8.27 6.66 1.82
N GLU A 117 9.40 6.49 2.49
CA GLU A 117 10.73 6.42 1.86
C GLU A 117 10.89 5.12 1.06
N LEU A 118 10.39 4.00 1.59
CA LEU A 118 10.37 2.72 0.88
C LEU A 118 9.54 2.77 -0.41
N ILE A 119 8.41 3.47 -0.39
CA ILE A 119 7.49 3.58 -1.52
C ILE A 119 7.95 4.64 -2.52
N THR A 120 8.41 5.80 -2.05
CA THR A 120 8.64 6.98 -2.90
C THR A 120 10.11 7.27 -3.16
N GLY A 121 11.03 6.76 -2.34
CA GLY A 121 12.48 6.91 -2.48
C GLY A 121 13.11 5.94 -3.48
N GLU A 122 14.41 5.70 -3.33
CA GLU A 122 15.23 4.95 -4.28
C GLU A 122 14.73 3.53 -4.54
N VAL A 123 14.27 2.83 -3.50
CA VAL A 123 13.72 1.46 -3.61
C VAL A 123 12.48 1.45 -4.50
N GLY A 124 11.55 2.37 -4.25
CA GLY A 124 10.34 2.51 -5.06
C GLY A 124 10.65 2.87 -6.50
N GLU A 125 11.61 3.77 -6.73
CA GLU A 125 12.05 4.15 -8.08
C GLU A 125 12.66 2.97 -8.85
N ALA A 126 13.51 2.16 -8.20
CA ALA A 126 14.09 0.98 -8.82
C ALA A 126 13.01 -0.06 -9.21
N ILE A 127 12.00 -0.25 -8.37
CA ILE A 127 10.88 -1.16 -8.68
C ILE A 127 10.03 -0.61 -9.83
N ARG A 128 9.78 0.71 -9.89
CA ARG A 128 9.05 1.34 -11.01
C ARG A 128 9.81 1.28 -12.33
N ALA A 129 11.14 1.31 -12.30
CA ALA A 129 11.99 1.12 -13.47
C ALA A 129 12.03 -0.34 -13.96
N THR A 130 11.56 -1.29 -13.17
CA THR A 130 11.56 -2.71 -13.53
C THR A 130 10.36 -3.07 -14.39
N LYS A 131 10.60 -3.74 -15.51
CA LYS A 131 9.54 -4.30 -16.37
C LYS A 131 8.97 -5.56 -15.72
N PHE A 132 7.70 -5.50 -15.35
CA PHE A 132 6.95 -6.67 -14.89
C PHE A 132 5.91 -7.08 -15.93
N ILE A 133 5.49 -8.36 -15.88
CA ILE A 133 4.41 -8.89 -16.74
C ILE A 133 3.11 -8.07 -16.56
N THR A 134 2.90 -7.50 -15.37
CA THR A 134 1.76 -6.65 -15.02
C THR A 134 1.82 -5.23 -15.58
N ASN A 135 2.91 -4.87 -16.28
CA ASN A 135 3.10 -3.55 -16.88
C ASN A 135 3.98 -3.66 -18.15
N PRO A 136 3.40 -4.11 -19.28
CA PRO A 136 4.09 -4.07 -20.57
C PRO A 136 4.11 -2.61 -21.06
N VAL A 137 5.29 -1.99 -21.04
CA VAL A 137 5.52 -0.66 -21.64
C VAL A 137 5.20 -0.68 -23.12
#